data_AF-A0A089XFQ3-F1
#
_entry.id   AF-A0A089XFQ3-F1
#
_cell.length_a   1.000
_cell.length_b   1.000
_cell.length_c   1.000
_cell.angle_alpha   90.00
_cell.angle_beta   90.00
_cell.angle_gamma   90.00
#
_symmetry.space_group_name_H-M   'P 1'
#
loop_
_entity.id
_entity.type
_entity.pdbx_description
1 polymer ?
#
loop_
_entity_poly.entity_id
_entity_poly.type
_entity_poly.pdbx_seq_one_letter_code
_entity_poly.pdbx_strand_id
1 'polypeptide(L)'
;MTAIRATAVIAAACATVLATALPSSAINSYNATPAPERTEVGALVATWDDDGDPATPDRVDWVCSGTMIDAGTFLTAAHCTTDWPDGVRFHVSLDQDVQSGLDAAAKRFPGDPAAQAAAVAVEGTAHSHPGYPGPAADTHDISVVEVPAATMRSRWSFTPAALPTAGLLDALGPQRLDATEWTVAGYGTQEAARGPGGHTHPGGGVRLKAPVSFGALNDAWVRLAMTAPQGNGGACYGDSGGPNFAVIDGRRVLAATTVTGDSPCYATNVTYRLDTPGARAFLAPYVALP
;
A
#
# COMPACT_ATOMS: atom_id res chain seq x y z
N MET A 1 37.49 60.28 43.29
CA MET A 1 37.73 59.07 42.48
C MET A 1 37.05 57.93 43.20
N THR A 2 35.82 57.61 42.79
CA THR A 2 34.97 56.66 43.50
C THR A 2 34.08 55.95 42.48
N ALA A 3 34.05 54.62 42.62
CA ALA A 3 33.60 53.63 41.65
C ALA A 3 32.10 53.71 41.31
N ILE A 4 31.77 53.44 40.05
CA ILE A 4 30.40 53.13 39.61
C ILE A 4 30.44 52.02 38.54
N ARG A 5 29.75 50.92 38.91
CA ARG A 5 28.97 49.95 38.11
C ARG A 5 29.68 48.81 37.37
N ALA A 6 29.56 47.65 38.03
CA ALA A 6 29.42 46.35 37.42
C ALA A 6 28.24 46.29 36.45
N THR A 7 28.45 45.60 35.32
CA THR A 7 27.39 44.82 34.67
C THR A 7 28.03 43.60 34.03
N ALA A 8 27.74 42.44 34.62
CA ALA A 8 27.99 41.14 34.02
C ALA A 8 26.98 40.93 32.88
N VAL A 9 27.45 40.48 31.72
CA VAL A 9 26.61 39.86 30.71
C VAL A 9 27.17 38.48 30.45
N ILE A 10 26.54 37.50 31.09
CA ILE A 10 26.69 36.08 30.82
C ILE A 10 26.09 35.85 29.42
N ALA A 11 26.93 35.62 28.43
CA ALA A 11 26.46 35.18 27.12
C ALA A 11 25.97 33.74 27.25
N ALA A 12 24.65 33.58 27.30
CA ALA A 12 23.97 32.30 27.30
C ALA A 12 24.31 31.54 26.00
N ALA A 13 24.85 30.33 26.16
CA ALA A 13 25.02 29.38 25.08
C ALA A 13 23.62 28.92 24.62
N CYS A 14 23.14 29.46 23.51
CA CYS A 14 22.01 28.88 22.79
C CYS A 14 22.50 27.60 22.10
N ALA A 15 22.22 26.45 22.73
CA ALA A 15 22.32 25.16 22.07
C ALA A 15 21.34 25.13 20.89
N THR A 16 21.87 25.12 19.68
CA THR A 16 21.13 24.80 18.47
C THR A 16 20.77 23.31 18.51
N VAL A 17 19.53 23.01 18.92
CA VAL A 17 18.92 21.72 18.62
C VAL A 17 18.69 21.70 17.10
N LEU A 18 19.59 21.05 16.36
CA LEU A 18 19.28 20.63 15.00
C LEU A 18 18.15 19.60 15.12
N ALA A 19 16.91 20.05 14.91
CA ALA A 19 15.82 19.15 14.60
C ALA A 19 16.16 18.53 13.23
N THR A 20 16.54 17.25 13.23
CA THR A 20 16.55 16.46 12.00
C THR A 20 15.12 16.37 11.52
N ALA A 21 14.75 17.17 10.53
CA ALA A 21 13.52 16.95 9.77
C ALA A 21 13.67 15.61 9.06
N LEU A 22 13.02 14.57 9.57
CA LEU A 22 12.84 13.34 8.81
C LEU A 22 11.92 13.65 7.63
N PRO A 23 12.23 13.19 6.40
CA PRO A 23 11.31 13.31 5.29
C PRO A 23 10.00 12.57 5.61
N SER A 24 8.87 13.21 5.25
CA SER A 24 7.50 12.73 5.44
C SER A 24 7.29 11.35 4.81
N SER A 25 6.58 10.45 5.52
CA SER A 25 6.21 9.12 5.01
C SER A 25 4.70 9.07 4.72
N ALA A 26 4.34 8.69 3.49
CA ALA A 26 3.01 8.31 2.98
C ALA A 26 2.40 7.01 3.58
N ILE A 27 1.20 6.57 3.14
CA ILE A 27 0.09 6.21 4.07
C ILE A 27 -0.31 7.48 4.84
N ASN A 28 -1.58 7.67 5.17
CA ASN A 28 -2.04 8.92 5.81
C ASN A 28 -1.12 9.30 6.99
N SER A 29 -0.81 10.59 7.10
CA SER A 29 0.47 11.06 7.65
C SER A 29 0.67 10.75 9.14
N TYR A 30 -0.39 10.43 9.86
CA TYR A 30 -0.35 10.21 11.28
C TYR A 30 0.15 8.80 11.59
N ASN A 31 1.25 8.69 12.33
CA ASN A 31 1.82 7.43 12.80
C ASN A 31 2.22 6.43 11.71
N ALA A 32 2.23 6.84 10.43
CA ALA A 32 2.82 6.08 9.34
C ALA A 32 4.35 6.07 9.47
N THR A 33 4.95 4.93 9.16
CA THR A 33 6.41 4.73 9.23
C THR A 33 6.90 3.88 8.07
N PRO A 34 8.16 4.02 7.66
CA PRO A 34 8.78 3.09 6.73
C PRO A 34 8.68 1.64 7.19
N ALA A 35 8.38 0.76 6.24
CA ALA A 35 8.22 -0.66 6.48
C ALA A 35 9.25 -1.50 5.67
N PRO A 36 10.57 -1.26 5.82
CA PRO A 36 11.58 -2.04 5.12
C PRO A 36 11.55 -3.53 5.48
N GLU A 37 10.97 -3.87 6.63
CA GLU A 37 10.81 -5.24 7.08
C GLU A 37 9.55 -5.94 6.54
N ARG A 38 8.70 -5.25 5.78
CA ARG A 38 7.52 -5.81 5.09
C ARG A 38 7.86 -6.17 3.64
N THR A 39 8.85 -7.03 3.48
CA THR A 39 9.43 -7.42 2.18
C THR A 39 8.43 -8.06 1.20
N GLU A 40 7.33 -8.59 1.72
CA GLU A 40 6.23 -9.19 0.96
C GLU A 40 5.28 -8.17 0.34
N VAL A 41 5.29 -6.94 0.82
CA VAL A 41 4.41 -5.87 0.34
C VAL A 41 5.10 -5.18 -0.82
N GLY A 42 4.36 -5.01 -1.91
CA GLY A 42 4.89 -4.49 -3.17
C GLY A 42 3.99 -3.46 -3.83
N ALA A 43 4.57 -2.75 -4.78
CA ALA A 43 3.89 -1.84 -5.67
C ALA A 43 3.51 -2.57 -6.96
N LEU A 44 2.27 -2.35 -7.42
CA LEU A 44 1.85 -2.66 -8.77
C LEU A 44 2.28 -1.50 -9.67
N VAL A 45 3.12 -1.82 -10.65
CA VAL A 45 3.57 -0.91 -11.71
C VAL A 45 2.84 -1.29 -12.99
N ALA A 46 2.44 -0.30 -13.78
CA ALA A 46 1.81 -0.53 -15.07
C ALA A 46 2.53 0.23 -16.18
N THR A 47 2.51 -0.32 -17.39
CA THR A 47 2.77 0.45 -18.61
C THR A 47 1.53 0.46 -19.50
N TRP A 48 1.13 1.62 -20.01
CA TRP A 48 -0.07 1.76 -20.84
C TRP A 48 0.02 2.94 -21.80
N ASP A 49 -0.72 2.86 -22.90
CA ASP A 49 -0.97 3.98 -23.81
C ASP A 49 -1.96 4.96 -23.16
N ASP A 50 -1.52 6.18 -22.87
CA ASP A 50 -2.31 7.19 -22.14
C ASP A 50 -3.00 8.23 -23.03
N ASP A 51 -2.77 8.21 -24.34
CA ASP A 51 -3.34 9.16 -25.30
C ASP A 51 -3.98 8.52 -26.54
N GLY A 52 -3.80 7.21 -26.75
CA GLY A 52 -4.33 6.47 -27.89
C GLY A 52 -3.54 6.68 -29.19
N ASP A 53 -2.39 7.35 -29.15
CA ASP A 53 -1.49 7.56 -30.28
C ASP A 53 -0.33 6.55 -30.22
N PRO A 54 -0.24 5.58 -31.15
CA PRO A 54 0.85 4.60 -31.16
C PRO A 54 2.24 5.22 -31.44
N ALA A 55 2.32 6.51 -31.78
CA ALA A 55 3.58 7.24 -31.90
C ALA A 55 4.09 7.81 -30.55
N THR A 56 3.23 7.94 -29.54
CA THR A 56 3.61 8.36 -28.19
C THR A 56 4.12 7.14 -27.42
N PRO A 57 5.27 7.21 -26.73
CA PRO A 57 5.70 6.12 -25.85
C PRO A 57 4.70 5.90 -24.71
N ASP A 58 4.39 4.64 -24.39
CA ASP A 58 3.58 4.28 -23.23
C ASP A 58 4.03 5.06 -21.96
N ARG A 59 3.08 5.35 -21.07
CA ARG A 59 3.38 5.78 -19.71
C ARG A 59 3.87 4.59 -18.89
N VAL A 60 4.71 4.84 -17.89
CA VAL A 60 5.04 3.88 -16.83
C VAL A 60 4.88 4.55 -15.47
N ASP A 61 4.21 3.88 -14.54
CA ASP A 61 4.06 4.38 -13.18
C ASP A 61 3.69 3.26 -12.21
N TRP A 62 3.89 3.50 -10.92
CA TRP A 62 3.23 2.72 -9.90
C TRP A 62 1.77 3.21 -9.78
N VAL A 63 0.84 2.27 -9.61
CA VAL A 63 -0.60 2.55 -9.72
C VAL A 63 -1.39 2.06 -8.51
N CYS A 64 -0.90 1.00 -7.87
CA CYS A 64 -1.53 0.36 -6.72
C CYS A 64 -0.49 -0.34 -5.85
N SER A 65 -0.96 -0.94 -4.76
CA SER A 65 -0.18 -1.79 -3.87
C SER A 65 -0.68 -3.23 -3.93
N GLY A 66 0.04 -4.12 -3.25
CA GLY A 66 -0.35 -5.51 -3.11
C GLY A 66 0.60 -6.30 -2.22
N THR A 67 0.47 -7.62 -2.22
CA THR A 67 1.28 -8.49 -1.36
C THR A 67 1.58 -9.82 -2.02
N MET A 68 2.83 -10.26 -1.95
CA MET A 68 3.22 -11.61 -2.30
C MET A 68 2.57 -12.60 -1.32
N ILE A 69 1.68 -13.45 -1.82
CA ILE A 69 1.00 -14.50 -1.06
C ILE A 69 1.55 -15.90 -1.37
N ASP A 70 2.35 -16.02 -2.43
CA ASP A 70 3.27 -17.13 -2.67
C ASP A 70 4.52 -16.63 -3.41
N ALA A 71 5.41 -17.54 -3.77
CA ALA A 71 6.57 -17.44 -4.64
C ALA A 71 6.42 -16.53 -5.86
N GLY A 72 5.27 -16.63 -6.54
CA GLY A 72 5.00 -16.00 -7.84
C GLY A 72 3.62 -15.36 -7.92
N THR A 73 2.90 -15.26 -6.81
CA THR A 73 1.53 -14.77 -6.79
C THR A 73 1.45 -13.50 -5.96
N PHE A 74 1.16 -12.39 -6.63
CA PHE A 74 0.99 -11.08 -6.02
C PHE A 74 -0.49 -10.72 -5.94
N LEU A 75 -1.05 -10.67 -4.73
CA LEU A 75 -2.43 -10.29 -4.47
C LEU A 75 -2.61 -8.78 -4.52
N THR A 76 -3.64 -8.32 -5.23
CA THR A 76 -4.06 -6.91 -5.31
C THR A 76 -5.58 -6.80 -5.48
N ALA A 77 -6.11 -5.61 -5.73
CA ALA A 77 -7.53 -5.38 -5.99
C ALA A 77 -7.85 -5.53 -7.49
N ALA A 78 -9.08 -5.94 -7.82
CA ALA A 78 -9.51 -6.04 -9.21
C ALA A 78 -9.58 -4.69 -9.91
N HIS A 79 -10.01 -3.63 -9.22
CA HIS A 79 -10.03 -2.28 -9.78
C HIS A 79 -8.65 -1.74 -10.16
N CYS A 80 -7.56 -2.31 -9.61
CA CYS A 80 -6.19 -1.97 -10.00
C CYS A 80 -5.77 -2.58 -11.34
N THR A 81 -6.51 -3.59 -11.82
CA THR A 81 -6.13 -4.42 -12.99
C THR A 81 -7.21 -4.46 -14.07
N THR A 82 -8.28 -3.67 -13.92
CA THR A 82 -9.41 -3.58 -14.84
C THR A 82 -9.59 -2.15 -15.34
N ASP A 83 -10.39 -1.97 -16.40
CA ASP A 83 -10.67 -0.66 -17.02
C ASP A 83 -9.43 0.09 -17.55
N TRP A 84 -8.40 -0.66 -17.93
CA TRP A 84 -7.21 -0.13 -18.60
C TRP A 84 -7.35 -0.15 -20.13
N PRO A 85 -6.62 0.72 -20.85
CA PRO A 85 -6.49 0.65 -22.31
C PRO A 85 -5.94 -0.70 -22.79
N ASP A 86 -6.24 -1.05 -24.04
CA ASP A 86 -5.67 -2.23 -24.69
C ASP A 86 -4.14 -2.18 -24.67
N GLY A 87 -3.51 -3.32 -24.39
CA GLY A 87 -2.05 -3.43 -24.37
C GLY A 87 -1.38 -3.05 -23.05
N VAL A 88 -2.14 -2.72 -22.00
CA VAL A 88 -1.59 -2.55 -20.65
C VAL A 88 -0.75 -3.75 -20.22
N ARG A 89 0.39 -3.49 -19.57
CA ARG A 89 1.22 -4.52 -18.92
C ARG A 89 1.35 -4.20 -17.44
N PHE A 90 1.31 -5.26 -16.62
CA PHE A 90 1.45 -5.15 -15.16
C PHE A 90 2.77 -5.75 -14.70
N HIS A 91 3.38 -5.09 -13.72
CA HIS A 91 4.65 -5.45 -13.15
C HIS A 91 4.62 -5.32 -11.63
N VAL A 92 5.40 -6.14 -10.93
CA VAL A 92 5.49 -6.13 -9.47
C VAL A 92 6.88 -5.68 -9.04
N SER A 93 6.94 -4.72 -8.13
CA SER A 93 8.16 -4.31 -7.44
C SER A 93 8.03 -4.49 -5.93
N LEU A 94 9.08 -5.02 -5.28
CA LEU A 94 9.16 -5.12 -3.81
C LEU A 94 10.15 -4.12 -3.22
N ASP A 95 10.61 -3.16 -4.04
CA ASP A 95 11.53 -2.10 -3.62
C ASP A 95 10.91 -1.25 -2.52
N GLN A 96 11.73 -0.82 -1.56
CA GLN A 96 11.28 0.06 -0.49
C GLN A 96 10.80 1.42 -1.00
N ASP A 97 11.37 1.89 -2.11
CA ASP A 97 11.06 3.18 -2.75
C ASP A 97 11.04 2.97 -4.27
N VAL A 98 9.84 2.66 -4.80
CA VAL A 98 9.63 2.43 -6.23
C VAL A 98 9.60 3.75 -7.00
N GLN A 99 9.19 4.86 -6.38
CA GLN A 99 9.17 6.18 -7.03
C GLN A 99 10.58 6.61 -7.40
N SER A 100 11.53 6.55 -6.46
CA SER A 100 12.93 6.87 -6.74
C SER A 100 13.52 5.94 -7.80
N GLY A 101 13.11 4.67 -7.82
CA GLY A 101 13.48 3.71 -8.85
C GLY A 101 13.00 4.13 -10.24
N LEU A 102 11.72 4.49 -10.37
CA LEU A 102 11.10 4.96 -11.61
C LEU A 102 11.76 6.26 -12.10
N ASP A 103 12.00 7.23 -11.22
CA ASP A 103 12.68 8.48 -11.55
C ASP A 103 14.09 8.25 -12.09
N ALA A 104 14.83 7.29 -11.53
CA ALA A 104 16.15 6.90 -11.99
C ALA A 104 16.07 6.16 -13.34
N ALA A 105 15.08 5.28 -13.51
CA ALA A 105 14.86 4.54 -14.73
C ALA A 105 14.50 5.47 -15.90
N ALA A 106 13.62 6.45 -15.68
CA ALA A 106 13.23 7.45 -16.68
C ALA A 106 14.43 8.27 -17.20
N LYS A 107 15.38 8.61 -16.33
CA LYS A 107 16.64 9.28 -16.71
C LYS A 107 17.56 8.37 -17.51
N ARG A 108 17.60 7.08 -17.16
CA ARG A 108 18.48 6.09 -17.78
C ARG A 108 17.97 5.61 -19.15
N PHE A 109 16.65 5.53 -19.31
CA PHE A 109 15.97 5.00 -20.49
C PHE A 109 14.92 5.98 -21.02
N PRO A 110 15.34 7.19 -21.47
CA PRO A 110 14.40 8.22 -21.89
C PRO A 110 13.58 7.75 -23.10
N GLY A 111 12.25 7.83 -22.99
CA GLY A 111 11.31 7.42 -24.05
C GLY A 111 11.17 5.90 -24.22
N ASP A 112 11.68 5.08 -23.31
CA ASP A 112 11.56 3.62 -23.34
C ASP A 112 10.88 3.10 -22.06
N PRO A 113 9.54 3.15 -21.98
CA PRO A 113 8.77 2.73 -20.80
C PRO A 113 8.94 1.25 -20.47
N ALA A 114 9.15 0.39 -21.47
CA ALA A 114 9.38 -1.04 -21.24
C ALA A 114 10.72 -1.27 -20.51
N ALA A 115 11.80 -0.61 -20.94
CA ALA A 115 13.08 -0.66 -20.23
C ALA A 115 13.00 -0.03 -18.83
N GLN A 116 12.21 1.04 -18.68
CA GLN A 116 11.98 1.66 -17.37
C GLN A 116 11.28 0.71 -16.39
N ALA A 117 10.17 0.10 -16.81
CA ALA A 117 9.44 -0.89 -16.00
C ALA A 117 10.33 -2.09 -15.65
N ALA A 118 11.06 -2.63 -16.63
CA ALA A 118 11.95 -3.77 -16.42
C ALA A 118 13.11 -3.46 -15.44
N ALA A 119 13.50 -2.20 -15.30
CA ALA A 119 14.56 -1.79 -14.37
C ALA A 119 14.11 -1.84 -12.89
N VAL A 120 12.82 -1.67 -12.62
CA VAL A 120 12.28 -1.52 -11.25
C VAL A 120 11.35 -2.65 -10.82
N ALA A 121 10.79 -3.39 -11.78
CA ALA A 121 9.73 -4.37 -11.54
C ALA A 121 9.89 -5.61 -12.42
N VAL A 122 9.14 -6.65 -12.08
CA VAL A 122 9.04 -7.90 -12.85
C VAL A 122 7.64 -7.99 -13.45
N GLU A 123 7.57 -8.16 -14.77
CA GLU A 123 6.29 -8.31 -15.48
C GLU A 123 5.54 -9.58 -15.05
N GLY A 124 4.21 -9.47 -15.01
CA GLY A 124 3.31 -10.57 -14.70
C GLY A 124 1.97 -10.44 -15.42
N THR A 125 1.14 -11.47 -15.28
CA THR A 125 -0.19 -11.53 -15.89
C THR A 125 -1.25 -11.34 -14.81
N ALA A 126 -2.12 -10.35 -14.99
CA ALA A 126 -3.22 -10.10 -14.07
C ALA A 126 -4.39 -11.07 -14.32
N HIS A 127 -5.00 -11.53 -13.23
CA HIS A 127 -6.20 -12.35 -13.21
C HIS A 127 -7.17 -11.76 -12.20
N SER A 128 -8.11 -10.95 -12.67
CA SER A 128 -9.15 -10.36 -11.82
C SER A 128 -10.28 -11.36 -11.59
N HIS A 129 -10.96 -11.25 -10.44
CA HIS A 129 -12.15 -12.07 -10.20
C HIS A 129 -13.22 -11.82 -11.28
N PRO A 130 -13.76 -12.86 -11.95
CA PRO A 130 -14.67 -12.68 -13.09
C PRO A 130 -16.02 -12.06 -12.71
N GLY A 131 -16.36 -12.09 -11.42
CA GLY A 131 -17.55 -11.46 -10.86
C GLY A 131 -17.38 -9.99 -10.44
N TYR A 132 -16.21 -9.37 -10.63
CA TYR A 132 -16.01 -7.93 -10.41
C TYR A 132 -16.79 -7.11 -11.46
N PRO A 133 -17.45 -5.97 -11.14
CA PRO A 133 -17.43 -5.24 -9.85
C PRO A 133 -18.45 -5.71 -8.80
N GLY A 134 -19.21 -6.78 -9.07
CA GLY A 134 -20.18 -7.36 -8.13
C GLY A 134 -21.24 -6.39 -7.57
N PRO A 135 -22.16 -6.87 -6.73
CA PRO A 135 -23.03 -6.00 -5.93
C PRO A 135 -22.26 -5.31 -4.79
N ALA A 136 -22.76 -4.19 -4.27
CA ALA A 136 -22.11 -3.48 -3.14
C ALA A 136 -21.93 -4.34 -1.85
N ALA A 137 -22.73 -5.39 -1.69
CA ALA A 137 -22.60 -6.33 -0.58
C ALA A 137 -21.35 -7.22 -0.70
N ASP A 138 -20.93 -7.53 -1.93
CA ASP A 138 -19.73 -8.30 -2.28
C ASP A 138 -19.30 -7.91 -3.70
N THR A 139 -18.31 -7.02 -3.81
CA THR A 139 -17.87 -6.50 -5.11
C THR A 139 -16.95 -7.47 -5.85
N HIS A 140 -16.52 -8.54 -5.19
CA HIS A 140 -15.44 -9.39 -5.68
C HIS A 140 -14.19 -8.59 -6.10
N ASP A 141 -13.86 -7.50 -5.40
CA ASP A 141 -12.75 -6.63 -5.76
C ASP A 141 -11.40 -7.22 -5.32
N ILE A 142 -10.99 -8.27 -6.01
CA ILE A 142 -9.80 -9.07 -5.75
C ILE A 142 -9.19 -9.54 -7.07
N SER A 143 -7.86 -9.47 -7.16
CA SER A 143 -7.08 -9.89 -8.33
C SER A 143 -5.73 -10.45 -7.89
N VAL A 144 -5.12 -11.27 -8.73
CA VAL A 144 -3.73 -11.65 -8.58
C VAL A 144 -2.93 -11.26 -9.82
N VAL A 145 -1.65 -10.98 -9.65
CA VAL A 145 -0.69 -10.87 -10.74
C VAL A 145 0.29 -12.02 -10.60
N GLU A 146 0.27 -12.94 -11.57
CA GLU A 146 1.17 -14.08 -11.63
C GLU A 146 2.49 -13.64 -12.27
N VAL A 147 3.56 -13.68 -11.48
CA VAL A 147 4.93 -13.26 -11.84
C VAL A 147 5.90 -14.44 -11.80
N PRO A 148 6.96 -14.45 -12.64
CA PRO A 148 7.97 -15.51 -12.60
C PRO A 148 8.70 -15.57 -11.25
N ALA A 149 8.38 -16.59 -10.45
CA ALA A 149 8.89 -16.74 -9.09
C ALA A 149 10.43 -16.75 -8.98
N ALA A 150 11.12 -17.34 -9.96
CA ALA A 150 12.58 -17.35 -10.00
C ALA A 150 13.16 -15.93 -10.18
N THR A 151 12.53 -15.11 -11.04
CA THR A 151 12.93 -13.73 -11.27
C THR A 151 12.67 -12.88 -10.03
N MET A 152 11.50 -13.02 -9.40
CA MET A 152 11.18 -12.33 -8.15
C MET A 152 12.22 -12.61 -7.07
N ARG A 153 12.53 -13.89 -6.83
CA ARG A 153 13.52 -14.30 -5.82
C ARG A 153 14.96 -13.92 -6.16
N SER A 154 15.29 -13.78 -7.44
CA SER A 154 16.61 -13.31 -7.86
C SER A 154 16.83 -11.82 -7.56
N ARG A 155 15.74 -11.03 -7.52
CA ARG A 155 15.79 -9.59 -7.27
C ARG A 155 15.59 -9.25 -5.79
N TRP A 156 14.67 -9.95 -5.12
CA TRP A 156 14.27 -9.64 -3.75
C TRP A 156 14.22 -10.88 -2.86
N SER A 157 14.65 -10.72 -1.61
CA SER A 157 14.41 -11.67 -0.54
C SER A 157 13.13 -11.28 0.19
N PHE A 158 12.13 -12.18 0.20
CA PHE A 158 10.86 -11.96 0.87
C PHE A 158 10.28 -13.27 1.41
N THR A 159 9.40 -13.15 2.40
CA THR A 159 8.57 -14.26 2.91
C THR A 159 7.13 -13.98 2.56
N PRO A 160 6.44 -14.80 1.74
CA PRO A 160 5.04 -14.57 1.42
C PRO A 160 4.15 -14.44 2.65
N ALA A 161 3.12 -13.62 2.55
CA ALA A 161 2.19 -13.39 3.65
C ALA A 161 1.33 -14.64 3.94
N ALA A 162 1.10 -14.92 5.22
CA ALA A 162 0.21 -15.99 5.63
C ALA A 162 -1.26 -15.56 5.44
N LEU A 163 -2.00 -16.32 4.62
CA LEU A 163 -3.44 -16.15 4.44
C LEU A 163 -4.24 -16.65 5.66
N PRO A 164 -5.46 -16.12 5.88
CA PRO A 164 -6.32 -16.56 6.98
C PRO A 164 -7.03 -17.87 6.62
N THR A 165 -7.34 -18.68 7.63
CA THR A 165 -8.24 -19.83 7.47
C THR A 165 -9.66 -19.37 7.16
N ALA A 166 -10.48 -20.25 6.58
CA ALA A 166 -11.87 -19.92 6.25
C ALA A 166 -12.66 -19.44 7.49
N GLY A 167 -13.36 -18.31 7.36
CA GLY A 167 -14.20 -17.74 8.42
C GLY A 167 -13.45 -17.29 9.68
N LEU A 168 -12.13 -17.07 9.59
CA LEU A 168 -11.30 -16.68 10.73
C LEU A 168 -11.84 -15.45 11.47
N LEU A 169 -12.25 -14.40 10.74
CA LEU A 169 -12.70 -13.14 11.33
C LEU A 169 -14.06 -13.30 12.02
N ASP A 170 -14.97 -14.11 11.47
CA ASP A 170 -16.27 -14.39 12.10
C ASP A 170 -16.09 -15.13 13.44
N ALA A 171 -15.11 -16.05 13.50
CA ALA A 171 -14.82 -16.86 14.68
C ALA A 171 -14.25 -16.05 15.87
N LEU A 172 -13.67 -14.87 15.62
CA LEU A 172 -13.13 -14.01 16.68
C LEU A 172 -14.24 -13.37 17.52
N GLY A 173 -15.35 -13.00 16.89
CA GLY A 173 -16.39 -12.17 17.50
C GLY A 173 -15.95 -10.71 17.75
N PRO A 174 -16.90 -9.80 18.03
CA PRO A 174 -16.64 -8.36 18.01
C PRO A 174 -15.61 -7.89 19.04
N GLN A 175 -15.61 -8.46 20.25
CA GLN A 175 -14.67 -8.07 21.31
C GLN A 175 -13.22 -8.42 20.98
N ARG A 176 -12.97 -9.59 20.38
CA ARG A 176 -11.61 -9.97 19.98
C ARG A 176 -11.16 -9.21 18.75
N LEU A 177 -12.06 -8.93 17.80
CA LEU A 177 -11.75 -8.09 16.63
C LEU A 177 -11.33 -6.67 17.03
N ASP A 178 -12.04 -6.09 18.00
CA ASP A 178 -11.74 -4.77 18.57
C ASP A 178 -10.37 -4.75 19.28
N ALA A 179 -10.04 -5.82 20.00
CA ALA A 179 -8.75 -5.96 20.68
C ALA A 179 -7.58 -6.44 19.77
N THR A 180 -7.85 -6.75 18.51
CA THR A 180 -6.83 -7.24 17.57
C THR A 180 -5.94 -6.09 17.12
N GLU A 181 -4.63 -6.32 17.05
CA GLU A 181 -3.71 -5.36 16.43
C GLU A 181 -3.86 -5.45 14.91
N TRP A 182 -4.26 -4.33 14.29
CA TRP A 182 -4.37 -4.20 12.84
C TRP A 182 -3.30 -3.26 12.30
N THR A 183 -2.73 -3.60 11.14
CA THR A 183 -1.74 -2.78 10.46
C THR A 183 -2.01 -2.80 8.97
N VAL A 184 -2.12 -1.61 8.37
CA VAL A 184 -2.11 -1.45 6.91
C VAL A 184 -0.69 -1.20 6.43
N ALA A 185 -0.36 -1.67 5.22
CA ALA A 185 0.89 -1.32 4.54
C ALA A 185 0.65 -1.11 3.04
N GLY A 186 1.53 -0.37 2.38
CA GLY A 186 1.39 -0.04 0.96
C GLY A 186 2.26 1.14 0.55
N TYR A 187 2.04 1.62 -0.67
CA TYR A 187 2.83 2.63 -1.37
C TYR A 187 2.04 3.92 -1.63
N GLY A 188 0.81 4.02 -1.12
CA GLY A 188 -0.09 5.12 -1.42
C GLY A 188 0.35 6.46 -0.87
N THR A 189 -0.33 7.50 -1.32
CA THR A 189 -0.07 8.91 -0.99
C THR A 189 -0.42 9.26 0.46
N GLN A 190 -0.23 10.52 0.84
CA GLN A 190 -0.68 11.07 2.12
C GLN A 190 -2.13 11.57 2.06
N GLU A 191 -2.68 11.92 3.22
CA GLU A 191 -3.98 12.59 3.33
C GLU A 191 -4.02 13.93 2.60
N ALA A 192 -5.24 14.39 2.34
CA ALA A 192 -5.47 15.61 1.59
C ALA A 192 -4.80 16.83 2.25
N ALA A 193 -3.90 17.46 1.51
CA ALA A 193 -3.48 18.84 1.75
C ALA A 193 -4.41 19.79 0.99
N ARG A 194 -4.76 20.93 1.61
CA ARG A 194 -5.54 21.98 0.93
C ARG A 194 -4.61 22.88 0.14
N GLY A 195 -4.88 23.07 -1.14
CA GLY A 195 -4.16 23.99 -2.02
C GLY A 195 -5.08 24.71 -3.01
N PRO A 196 -4.54 25.63 -3.83
CA PRO A 196 -5.27 26.20 -4.95
C PRO A 196 -5.77 25.07 -5.89
N GLY A 197 -7.06 25.05 -6.20
CA GLY A 197 -7.68 24.01 -7.03
C GLY A 197 -8.26 22.81 -6.28
N GLY A 198 -8.12 22.72 -4.95
CA GLY A 198 -8.78 21.69 -4.14
C GLY A 198 -7.82 20.90 -3.25
N HIS A 199 -8.18 19.65 -2.97
CA HIS A 199 -7.33 18.72 -2.24
C HIS A 199 -6.25 18.15 -3.16
N THR A 200 -5.02 18.09 -2.66
CA THR A 200 -3.92 17.33 -3.27
C THR A 200 -3.44 16.25 -2.29
N HIS A 201 -2.92 15.16 -2.83
CA HIS A 201 -2.46 14.02 -2.04
C HIS A 201 -0.97 13.80 -2.30
N PRO A 202 -0.08 14.41 -1.49
CA PRO A 202 1.35 14.39 -1.74
C PRO A 202 1.99 13.05 -1.40
N GLY A 203 3.17 12.78 -1.98
CA GLY A 203 3.95 11.57 -1.71
C GLY A 203 3.48 10.36 -2.51
N GLY A 204 3.72 9.18 -1.96
CA GLY A 204 3.48 7.90 -2.63
C GLY A 204 4.77 7.27 -3.18
N GLY A 205 4.66 6.01 -3.58
CA GLY A 205 5.74 5.20 -4.15
C GLY A 205 6.84 4.80 -3.16
N VAL A 206 6.62 4.97 -1.85
CA VAL A 206 7.49 4.44 -0.78
C VAL A 206 6.66 3.47 0.06
N ARG A 207 7.23 2.30 0.41
CA ARG A 207 6.54 1.28 1.21
C ARG A 207 6.46 1.66 2.68
N LEU A 208 5.26 1.87 3.17
CA LEU A 208 5.02 2.37 4.51
C LEU A 208 4.01 1.47 5.22
N LYS A 209 3.87 1.63 6.53
CA LYS A 209 2.86 0.96 7.34
C LYS A 209 2.28 1.91 8.38
N ALA A 210 1.04 1.66 8.80
CA ALA A 210 0.43 2.35 9.92
C ALA A 210 -0.52 1.45 10.71
N PRO A 211 -0.69 1.70 12.02
CA PRO A 211 -1.77 1.10 12.80
C PRO A 211 -3.13 1.61 12.30
N VAL A 212 -4.14 0.73 12.32
CA VAL A 212 -5.54 1.04 12.09
C VAL A 212 -6.38 0.36 13.17
N SER A 213 -7.60 0.85 13.41
CA SER A 213 -8.50 0.23 14.41
C SER A 213 -9.63 -0.52 13.72
N PHE A 214 -10.11 -1.60 14.34
CA PHE A 214 -11.34 -2.25 13.91
C PHE A 214 -12.54 -1.31 14.10
N GLY A 215 -13.44 -1.30 13.12
CA GLY A 215 -14.70 -0.55 13.20
C GLY A 215 -15.92 -1.47 13.09
N ALA A 216 -15.96 -2.31 12.05
CA ALA A 216 -17.05 -3.24 11.84
C ALA A 216 -16.64 -4.43 10.97
N LEU A 217 -17.35 -5.55 11.14
CA LEU A 217 -17.29 -6.70 10.26
C LEU A 217 -18.62 -6.83 9.50
N ASN A 218 -18.54 -6.99 8.19
CA ASN A 218 -19.63 -7.36 7.30
C ASN A 218 -19.26 -8.66 6.58
N ASP A 219 -20.20 -9.19 5.80
CA ASP A 219 -20.01 -10.47 5.07
C ASP A 219 -18.74 -10.48 4.21
N ALA A 220 -18.56 -9.48 3.33
CA ALA A 220 -17.38 -9.37 2.48
C ALA A 220 -16.30 -8.39 3.00
N TRP A 221 -16.61 -7.60 4.04
CA TRP A 221 -15.81 -6.43 4.41
C TRP A 221 -15.35 -6.46 5.85
N VAL A 222 -14.11 -6.04 6.09
CA VAL A 222 -13.71 -5.49 7.39
C VAL A 222 -13.46 -4.00 7.24
N ARG A 223 -14.20 -3.22 8.03
CA ARG A 223 -14.16 -1.76 8.06
C ARG A 223 -13.16 -1.34 9.13
N LEU A 224 -12.13 -0.63 8.72
CA LEU A 224 -11.06 -0.16 9.60
C LEU A 224 -11.09 1.38 9.67
N ALA A 225 -10.73 1.91 10.84
CA ALA A 225 -10.64 3.34 11.08
C ALA A 225 -9.18 3.80 11.01
N MET A 226 -8.96 4.97 10.39
CA MET A 226 -7.62 5.55 10.19
C MET A 226 -7.44 6.91 10.85
N THR A 227 -8.22 7.20 11.89
CA THR A 227 -8.29 8.52 12.50
C THR A 227 -7.15 8.81 13.48
N ALA A 228 -6.53 9.98 13.35
CA ALA A 228 -5.42 10.42 14.21
C ALA A 228 -5.68 10.36 15.73
N PRO A 229 -6.88 10.71 16.27
CA PRO A 229 -7.14 10.64 17.71
C PRO A 229 -7.06 9.22 18.29
N GLN A 230 -7.19 8.19 17.46
CA GLN A 230 -7.03 6.78 17.87
C GLN A 230 -5.57 6.32 17.78
N GLY A 231 -4.63 7.20 17.41
CA GLY A 231 -3.24 6.83 17.15
C GLY A 231 -3.05 6.11 15.82
N ASN A 232 -4.03 6.18 14.93
CA ASN A 232 -3.99 5.48 13.65
C ASN A 232 -3.30 6.32 12.58
N GLY A 233 -2.76 5.60 11.60
CA GLY A 233 -2.64 6.12 10.24
C GLY A 233 -3.61 5.38 9.30
N GLY A 234 -3.36 5.33 7.99
CA GLY A 234 -4.27 4.60 7.10
C GLY A 234 -3.97 4.68 5.60
N ALA A 235 -4.60 3.80 4.83
CA ALA A 235 -4.49 3.79 3.38
C ALA A 235 -4.94 5.10 2.72
N CYS A 236 -4.34 5.43 1.58
CA CYS A 236 -4.81 6.48 0.67
C CYS A 236 -4.65 6.06 -0.81
N TYR A 237 -4.73 7.01 -1.75
CA TYR A 237 -4.61 6.73 -3.18
C TYR A 237 -3.34 5.94 -3.48
N GLY A 238 -3.51 4.81 -4.18
CA GLY A 238 -2.43 3.88 -4.51
C GLY A 238 -2.10 2.81 -3.46
N ASP A 239 -2.70 2.86 -2.25
CA ASP A 239 -2.70 1.75 -1.31
C ASP A 239 -3.73 0.66 -1.65
N SER A 240 -4.61 0.92 -2.63
CA SER A 240 -5.52 -0.06 -3.18
C SER A 240 -4.81 -1.37 -3.54
N GLY A 241 -5.41 -2.50 -3.18
CA GLY A 241 -4.81 -3.83 -3.27
C GLY A 241 -3.83 -4.17 -2.14
N GLY A 242 -3.35 -3.16 -1.41
CA GLY A 242 -2.40 -3.31 -0.31
C GLY A 242 -2.95 -4.10 0.89
N PRO A 243 -2.07 -4.68 1.72
CA PRO A 243 -2.46 -5.56 2.80
C PRO A 243 -3.00 -4.83 4.02
N ASN A 244 -3.97 -5.48 4.66
CA ASN A 244 -4.38 -5.20 6.03
C ASN A 244 -4.12 -6.45 6.88
N PHE A 245 -3.09 -6.36 7.71
CA PHE A 245 -2.64 -7.44 8.58
C PHE A 245 -3.38 -7.40 9.93
N ALA A 246 -3.63 -8.58 10.48
CA ALA A 246 -4.15 -8.78 11.83
C ALA A 246 -3.19 -9.68 12.62
N VAL A 247 -2.95 -9.39 13.91
CA VAL A 247 -2.22 -10.29 14.81
C VAL A 247 -3.20 -11.13 15.61
N ILE A 248 -3.30 -12.42 15.28
CA ILE A 248 -4.22 -13.38 15.90
C ILE A 248 -3.40 -14.50 16.50
N ASP A 249 -3.59 -14.76 17.80
CA ASP A 249 -2.88 -15.79 18.56
C ASP A 249 -1.35 -15.69 18.41
N GLY A 250 -0.83 -14.46 18.40
CA GLY A 250 0.59 -14.14 18.26
C GLY A 250 1.14 -14.28 16.83
N ARG A 251 0.29 -14.56 15.83
CA ARG A 251 0.67 -14.70 14.42
C ARG A 251 0.08 -13.58 13.58
N ARG A 252 0.89 -13.00 12.70
CA ARG A 252 0.41 -12.07 11.69
C ARG A 252 -0.24 -12.84 10.55
N VAL A 253 -1.45 -12.45 10.17
CA VAL A 253 -2.16 -12.94 8.98
C VAL A 253 -2.53 -11.76 8.08
N LEU A 254 -2.55 -11.98 6.78
CA LEU A 254 -3.07 -11.04 5.78
C LEU A 254 -4.60 -11.16 5.76
N ALA A 255 -5.28 -10.41 6.63
CA ALA A 255 -6.71 -10.59 6.86
C ALA A 255 -7.58 -10.03 5.72
N ALA A 256 -7.16 -8.93 5.10
CA ALA A 256 -7.93 -8.24 4.07
C ALA A 256 -7.04 -7.43 3.10
N THR A 257 -7.60 -7.05 1.96
CA THR A 257 -6.97 -6.14 0.98
C THR A 257 -7.70 -4.79 0.92
N THR A 258 -6.96 -3.67 0.81
CA THR A 258 -7.53 -2.32 0.72
C THR A 258 -8.30 -2.15 -0.59
N VAL A 259 -9.56 -1.71 -0.52
CA VAL A 259 -10.40 -1.48 -1.71
C VAL A 259 -10.75 -0.01 -1.88
N THR A 260 -11.20 0.66 -0.82
CA THR A 260 -11.62 2.07 -0.90
C THR A 260 -11.57 2.75 0.46
N GLY A 261 -11.83 4.05 0.49
CA GLY A 261 -11.82 4.87 1.69
C GLY A 261 -12.53 6.21 1.49
N ASP A 262 -12.37 7.12 2.45
CA ASP A 262 -12.87 8.48 2.29
C ASP A 262 -11.93 9.28 1.40
N SER A 263 -12.48 10.14 0.53
CA SER A 263 -11.67 10.88 -0.45
C SER A 263 -10.53 11.71 0.16
N PRO A 264 -10.66 12.29 1.38
CA PRO A 264 -9.54 12.97 2.05
C PRO A 264 -8.48 12.05 2.68
N CYS A 265 -8.74 10.75 2.83
CA CYS A 265 -7.89 9.74 3.47
C CYS A 265 -7.57 9.97 4.95
N TYR A 266 -8.54 10.36 5.79
CA TYR A 266 -8.29 10.51 7.24
C TYR A 266 -9.25 9.70 8.14
N ALA A 267 -10.26 9.05 7.57
CA ALA A 267 -11.36 8.48 8.36
C ALA A 267 -11.53 6.96 8.21
N THR A 268 -11.71 6.48 6.99
CA THR A 268 -12.17 5.11 6.71
C THR A 268 -11.25 4.37 5.77
N ASN A 269 -10.90 3.13 6.12
CA ASN A 269 -10.27 2.15 5.26
C ASN A 269 -11.22 0.96 5.09
N VAL A 270 -11.71 0.73 3.88
CA VAL A 270 -12.66 -0.33 3.56
C VAL A 270 -11.90 -1.44 2.85
N THR A 271 -11.93 -2.63 3.44
CA THR A 271 -11.04 -3.71 3.04
C THR A 271 -11.82 -4.99 2.79
N TYR A 272 -11.48 -5.67 1.70
CA TYR A 272 -12.12 -6.91 1.25
C TYR A 272 -11.49 -8.10 1.95
N ARG A 273 -12.33 -8.90 2.63
CA ARG A 273 -11.92 -10.00 3.49
C ARG A 273 -11.35 -11.17 2.67
N LEU A 274 -10.26 -11.75 3.14
CA LEU A 274 -9.60 -12.89 2.48
C LEU A 274 -9.98 -14.25 3.08
N ASP A 275 -10.74 -14.26 4.18
CA ASP A 275 -11.24 -15.47 4.84
C ASP A 275 -12.63 -15.91 4.33
N THR A 276 -13.24 -15.15 3.41
CA THR A 276 -14.57 -15.44 2.87
C THR A 276 -14.56 -16.60 1.87
N PRO A 277 -15.68 -17.33 1.69
CA PRO A 277 -15.76 -18.37 0.68
C PRO A 277 -15.44 -17.87 -0.74
N GLY A 278 -15.91 -16.68 -1.12
CA GLY A 278 -15.68 -16.09 -2.44
C GLY A 278 -14.22 -15.76 -2.70
N ALA A 279 -13.57 -15.02 -1.79
CA ALA A 279 -12.14 -14.70 -1.92
C ALA A 279 -11.28 -15.96 -1.97
N ARG A 280 -11.56 -16.93 -1.10
CA ARG A 280 -10.81 -18.20 -1.05
C ARG A 280 -11.03 -19.05 -2.30
N ALA A 281 -12.26 -19.14 -2.82
CA ALA A 281 -12.54 -19.86 -4.05
C ALA A 281 -11.75 -19.27 -5.24
N PHE A 282 -11.62 -17.95 -5.30
CA PHE A 282 -10.82 -17.26 -6.30
C PHE A 282 -9.31 -17.48 -6.12
N LEU A 283 -8.80 -17.48 -4.89
CA LEU A 283 -7.37 -17.65 -4.61
C LEU A 283 -6.87 -19.10 -4.76
N ALA A 284 -7.75 -20.09 -4.57
CA ALA A 284 -7.39 -21.51 -4.56
C ALA A 284 -6.58 -22.01 -5.77
N PRO A 285 -6.80 -21.52 -7.01
CA PRO A 285 -5.99 -21.90 -8.17
C PRO A 285 -4.56 -21.34 -8.15
N TYR A 286 -4.31 -20.27 -7.40
CA TYR A 286 -3.05 -19.52 -7.44
C TYR A 286 -2.15 -19.76 -6.23
N VAL A 287 -2.72 -20.17 -5.08
CA VAL A 287 -1.97 -20.35 -3.83
C VAL A 287 -2.51 -21.50 -3.00
N ALA A 288 -1.63 -22.16 -2.24
CA ALA A 288 -2.04 -23.14 -1.24
C ALA A 288 -2.72 -22.43 -0.06
N LEU A 289 -4.03 -22.65 0.09
CA LEU A 289 -4.82 -22.09 1.19
C LEU A 289 -4.68 -22.92 2.48
N PRO A 290 -4.59 -22.27 3.65
CA PRO A 290 -4.68 -22.94 4.94
C PRO A 290 -6.13 -23.30 5.32
#